data_AF-A0A964PCP4-F1
#
_entry.id   AF-A0A964PCP4-F1
#
_cell.length_a   1.000
_cell.length_b   1.000
_cell.length_c   1.000
_cell.angle_alpha   90.00
_cell.angle_beta   90.00
_cell.angle_gamma   90.00
#
_symmetry.space_group_name_H-M   'P 1'
#
loop_
_entity.id
_entity.type
_entity.pdbx_description
1 polymer ?
#
loop_
_entity_poly.entity_id
_entity_poly.type
_entity_poly.pdbx_seq_one_letter_code
_entity_poly.pdbx_strand_id
1 'polypeptide(L)'
;MTRQPGSGSADNLRHWPGLIAVSCLLLAGAGCAARWDEMLSRERDWSYITGFGKPDPLVVIRDNPSGDRKAQALCELREPLKHGGDAQKQDIYLKVLGETATKDPQPLCRLTAIRCLGNYKDPRAARVLEGVIEQQHHLFANQENNVMVRTEALVALEKIHDPDSKGRFIVIARGPGPTVVASLKDRYETQDERIVAIRALGKYREQDSRDALVHVLKTERDVALRDRALAALEESTGKKWPAQREAWQRQDVQPLPGESLIQRVTGLK
;
A
#
# COMPACT_ATOMS: atom_id res chain seq x y z
N MET A 1 -38.18 10.13 68.84
CA MET A 1 -37.22 10.26 67.72
C MET A 1 -36.32 9.03 67.73
N THR A 2 -36.68 8.01 66.96
CA THR A 2 -36.03 6.69 66.94
C THR A 2 -35.48 6.45 65.54
N ARG A 3 -34.14 6.36 65.42
CA ARG A 3 -33.41 6.03 64.19
C ARG A 3 -33.61 4.54 63.88
N GLN A 4 -34.10 4.21 62.69
CA GLN A 4 -34.03 2.85 62.18
C GLN A 4 -32.67 2.56 61.53
N PRO A 5 -32.06 1.40 61.78
CA PRO A 5 -30.83 0.97 61.12
C PRO A 5 -31.12 0.47 59.70
N GLY A 6 -30.42 1.04 58.72
CA GLY A 6 -30.49 0.62 57.32
C GLY A 6 -29.94 -0.80 57.13
N SER A 7 -30.76 -1.68 56.56
CA SER A 7 -30.40 -3.02 56.15
C SER A 7 -29.44 -2.97 54.95
N GLY A 8 -28.15 -3.25 55.20
CA GLY A 8 -27.16 -3.45 54.15
C GLY A 8 -27.47 -4.72 53.36
N SER A 9 -27.79 -4.57 52.08
CA SER A 9 -27.99 -5.67 51.13
C SER A 9 -26.64 -6.27 50.74
N ALA A 10 -26.35 -7.48 51.24
CA ALA A 10 -25.06 -8.17 51.10
C ALA A 10 -25.05 -9.22 49.96
N ASP A 11 -26.00 -9.20 49.04
CA ASP A 11 -26.25 -10.34 48.12
C ASP A 11 -25.72 -10.16 46.68
N ASN A 12 -25.01 -9.07 46.36
CA ASN A 12 -24.59 -8.79 44.97
C ASN A 12 -23.20 -9.31 44.54
N LEU A 13 -22.47 -10.07 45.38
CA LEU A 13 -21.10 -10.50 45.06
C LEU A 13 -20.98 -11.87 44.37
N ARG A 14 -22.10 -12.57 44.11
CA ARG A 14 -22.07 -13.97 43.62
C ARG A 14 -22.15 -14.15 42.11
N HIS A 15 -22.18 -13.06 41.31
CA HIS A 15 -22.32 -13.12 39.85
C HIS A 15 -21.11 -12.57 39.07
N TRP A 16 -20.04 -12.19 39.76
CA TRP A 16 -18.84 -11.61 39.14
C TRP A 16 -17.98 -12.55 38.25
N PRO A 17 -17.80 -13.86 38.54
CA PRO A 17 -16.87 -14.66 37.73
C PRO A 17 -17.40 -14.92 36.30
N GLY A 18 -18.73 -14.95 36.10
CA GLY A 18 -19.32 -15.16 34.77
C GLY A 18 -19.15 -13.97 33.82
N LEU A 19 -19.21 -12.75 34.34
CA LEU A 19 -19.07 -11.52 33.52
C LEU A 19 -17.64 -11.28 33.06
N ILE A 20 -16.63 -11.66 33.85
CA ILE A 20 -15.22 -11.53 33.47
C ILE A 20 -14.87 -12.51 32.33
N ALA A 21 -15.36 -13.75 32.39
CA ALA A 21 -15.10 -14.75 31.35
C ALA A 21 -15.68 -14.35 29.99
N VAL A 22 -16.88 -13.77 29.97
CA VAL A 22 -17.52 -13.30 28.72
C VAL A 22 -16.83 -12.04 28.16
N SER A 23 -16.36 -11.13 29.02
CA SER A 23 -15.63 -9.94 28.59
C SER A 23 -14.28 -10.28 27.94
N CYS A 24 -13.52 -11.25 28.49
CA CYS A 24 -12.27 -11.72 27.89
C CYS A 24 -12.49 -12.42 26.54
N LEU A 25 -13.59 -13.15 26.37
CA LEU A 25 -13.97 -13.77 25.10
C LEU A 25 -14.36 -12.75 24.02
N LEU A 26 -15.01 -11.65 24.40
CA LEU A 26 -15.36 -10.58 23.46
C LEU A 26 -14.17 -9.72 23.04
N LEU A 27 -13.19 -9.51 23.93
CA LEU A 27 -11.93 -8.83 23.59
C LEU A 27 -11.03 -9.67 22.68
N ALA A 28 -11.16 -11.00 22.69
CA ALA A 28 -10.43 -11.88 21.78
C ALA A 28 -10.90 -11.79 20.31
N GLY A 29 -12.14 -11.35 20.06
CA GLY A 29 -12.73 -11.27 18.72
C GLY A 29 -12.30 -10.05 17.89
N ALA A 30 -11.76 -8.99 18.52
CA ALA A 30 -11.40 -7.75 17.82
C ALA A 30 -9.89 -7.69 17.55
N GLY A 31 -9.42 -8.34 16.49
CA GLY A 31 -8.14 -8.01 15.83
C GLY A 31 -6.84 -8.52 16.48
N CYS A 32 -6.90 -9.39 17.50
CA CYS A 32 -5.71 -9.95 18.15
C CYS A 32 -5.19 -11.26 17.52
N ALA A 33 -5.67 -11.68 16.34
CA ALA A 33 -5.26 -12.96 15.73
C ALA A 33 -3.73 -13.10 15.61
N ALA A 34 -3.04 -12.07 15.12
CA ALA A 34 -1.58 -12.06 15.03
C ALA A 34 -0.88 -12.14 16.41
N ARG A 35 -1.51 -11.59 17.46
CA ARG A 35 -1.00 -11.70 18.83
C ARG A 35 -1.18 -13.10 19.39
N TRP A 36 -2.29 -13.77 19.08
CA TRP A 36 -2.54 -15.14 19.54
C TRP A 36 -1.68 -16.16 18.80
N ASP A 37 -1.46 -15.99 17.49
CA ASP A 37 -0.52 -16.81 16.74
C ASP A 37 0.91 -16.70 17.32
N GLU A 38 1.34 -15.49 17.69
CA GLU A 38 2.62 -15.28 18.38
C GLU A 38 2.64 -15.90 19.79
N MET A 39 1.55 -15.78 20.55
CA MET A 39 1.44 -16.34 21.91
C MET A 39 1.41 -17.87 21.92
N LEU A 40 0.87 -18.47 20.86
CA LEU A 40 0.74 -19.92 20.70
C LEU A 40 1.84 -20.53 19.81
N SER A 41 2.67 -19.71 19.16
CA SER A 41 3.84 -20.14 18.40
C SER A 41 4.77 -20.98 19.28
N ARG A 42 5.34 -22.02 18.67
CA ARG A 42 6.31 -22.90 19.33
C ARG A 42 7.61 -22.18 19.69
N GLU A 43 7.87 -21.05 19.02
CA GLU A 43 8.98 -20.15 19.26
C GLU A 43 8.52 -18.91 20.04
N ARG A 44 8.17 -19.09 21.33
CA ARG A 44 7.73 -17.97 22.18
C ARG A 44 8.88 -17.02 22.46
N ASP A 45 9.00 -15.96 21.65
CA ASP A 45 9.91 -14.86 21.94
C ASP A 45 9.19 -13.79 22.76
N TRP A 46 9.22 -13.95 24.08
CA TRP A 46 8.57 -13.03 25.02
C TRP A 46 9.02 -11.58 24.86
N SER A 47 10.19 -11.34 24.27
CA SER A 47 10.68 -9.98 24.02
C SER A 47 9.79 -9.21 23.03
N TYR A 48 9.22 -9.89 22.03
CA TYR A 48 8.32 -9.27 21.05
C TYR A 48 6.91 -9.07 21.59
N ILE A 49 6.41 -10.04 22.36
CA ILE A 49 5.06 -9.97 22.95
C ILE A 49 4.99 -8.86 24.00
N THR A 50 6.02 -8.74 24.83
CA THR A 50 6.03 -7.80 25.95
C THR A 50 6.66 -6.45 25.60
N GLY A 51 7.46 -6.40 24.54
CA GLY A 51 8.27 -5.24 24.16
C GLY A 51 9.50 -5.02 25.04
N PHE A 52 9.65 -5.76 26.15
CA PHE A 52 10.83 -5.66 27.02
C PHE A 52 12.00 -6.45 26.43
N GLY A 53 13.12 -5.77 26.22
CA GLY A 53 14.34 -6.40 25.67
C GLY A 53 14.21 -6.77 24.19
N LYS A 54 13.30 -6.13 23.46
CA LYS A 54 13.16 -6.35 22.03
C LYS A 54 14.48 -6.05 21.31
N PRO A 55 15.04 -6.99 20.53
CA PRO A 55 16.29 -6.78 19.83
C PRO A 55 16.14 -5.66 18.79
N ASP A 56 17.24 -4.96 18.48
CA ASP A 56 17.25 -3.99 17.39
C ASP A 56 16.86 -4.69 16.09
N PRO A 57 15.85 -4.18 15.34
CA PRO A 57 15.41 -4.81 14.09
C PRO A 57 16.55 -4.99 13.08
N LEU A 58 17.56 -4.10 13.05
CA LEU A 58 18.72 -4.28 12.17
C LEU A 58 19.56 -5.51 12.52
N VAL A 59 19.68 -5.83 13.82
CA VAL A 59 20.39 -7.03 14.29
C VAL A 59 19.61 -8.28 13.89
N VAL A 60 18.29 -8.26 14.04
CA VAL A 60 17.41 -9.39 13.66
C VAL A 60 17.48 -9.68 12.17
N ILE A 61 17.44 -8.63 11.34
CA ILE A 61 17.49 -8.77 9.87
C ILE A 61 18.83 -9.35 9.41
N ARG A 62 19.93 -9.04 10.09
CA ARG A 62 21.28 -9.52 9.78
C ARG A 62 21.50 -10.94 10.27
N ASP A 63 21.11 -11.24 11.50
CA ASP A 63 21.54 -12.44 12.21
C ASP A 63 20.52 -13.59 12.11
N ASN A 64 19.27 -13.31 11.71
CA ASN A 64 18.20 -14.32 11.66
C ASN A 64 17.87 -14.76 10.23
N PRO A 65 18.07 -16.05 9.88
CA PRO A 65 17.67 -16.59 8.58
C PRO A 65 16.16 -16.90 8.50
N SER A 66 15.42 -16.88 9.61
CA SER A 66 13.97 -17.14 9.62
C SER A 66 13.21 -15.98 8.97
N GLY A 67 12.41 -16.32 7.96
CA GLY A 67 11.68 -15.33 7.17
C GLY A 67 10.62 -14.57 7.94
N ASP A 68 9.94 -15.23 8.87
CA ASP A 68 8.84 -14.61 9.60
C ASP A 68 9.37 -13.54 10.57
N ARG A 69 10.42 -13.86 11.33
CA ARG A 69 11.08 -12.91 12.25
C ARG A 69 11.75 -11.77 11.49
N LYS A 70 12.40 -12.08 10.36
CA LYS A 70 12.99 -11.07 9.49
C LYS A 70 11.93 -10.12 8.92
N ALA A 71 10.80 -10.65 8.44
CA ALA A 71 9.67 -9.86 7.97
C ALA A 71 9.09 -8.97 9.09
N GLN A 72 8.91 -9.50 10.29
CA GLN A 72 8.46 -8.72 11.43
C GLN A 72 9.42 -7.57 11.75
N ALA A 73 10.73 -7.83 11.79
CA ALA A 73 11.74 -6.79 12.02
C ALA A 73 11.75 -5.72 10.91
N LEU A 74 11.53 -6.11 9.64
CA LEU A 74 11.40 -5.17 8.52
C LEU A 74 10.18 -4.25 8.65
N CYS A 75 9.05 -4.77 9.15
CA CYS A 75 7.84 -3.98 9.45
C CYS A 75 8.08 -2.91 10.52
N GLU A 76 9.09 -3.08 11.37
CA GLU A 76 9.39 -2.18 12.47
C GLU A 76 10.34 -1.04 12.09
N LEU A 77 11.03 -1.16 10.94
CA LEU A 77 11.87 -0.11 10.43
C LEU A 77 11.02 1.11 10.04
N ARG A 78 11.18 2.22 10.76
CA ARG A 78 10.55 3.50 10.44
C ARG A 78 11.58 4.46 9.85
N GLU A 79 11.14 5.31 8.93
CA GLU A 79 11.96 6.33 8.26
C GLU A 79 12.73 7.19 9.30
N PRO A 80 14.07 7.01 9.43
CA PRO A 80 14.85 7.63 10.50
C PRO A 80 14.74 9.15 10.55
N LEU A 81 14.85 9.84 9.40
CA LEU A 81 14.82 11.32 9.35
C LEU A 81 13.52 11.92 9.89
N LYS A 82 12.41 11.18 9.86
CA LYS A 82 11.13 11.64 10.42
C LYS A 82 10.95 11.34 11.89
N HIS A 83 11.78 10.47 12.45
CA HIS A 83 11.66 9.97 13.81
C HIS A 83 12.90 10.33 14.65
N GLY A 84 13.59 11.42 14.31
CA GLY A 84 14.74 11.93 15.06
C GLY A 84 16.05 11.16 14.85
N GLY A 85 16.14 10.33 13.80
CA GLY A 85 17.37 9.68 13.37
C GLY A 85 18.22 10.57 12.46
N ASP A 86 19.42 10.08 12.12
CA ASP A 86 20.37 10.77 11.24
C ASP A 86 20.29 10.27 9.78
N ALA A 87 21.02 10.97 8.90
CA ALA A 87 21.11 10.62 7.48
C ALA A 87 21.82 9.27 7.26
N GLN A 88 22.80 8.91 8.10
CA GLN A 88 23.51 7.63 7.97
C GLN A 88 22.59 6.44 8.21
N LYS A 89 21.74 6.52 9.24
CA LYS A 89 20.74 5.50 9.54
C LYS A 89 19.68 5.41 8.46
N GLN A 90 19.26 6.55 7.88
CA GLN A 90 18.38 6.57 6.70
C GLN A 90 18.99 5.77 5.54
N ASP A 91 20.27 5.99 5.24
CA ASP A 91 20.97 5.31 4.15
C ASP A 91 21.10 3.80 4.43
N ILE A 92 21.41 3.42 5.67
CA ILE A 92 21.45 2.01 6.09
C ILE A 92 20.07 1.36 5.91
N TYR A 93 19.00 2.03 6.35
CA TYR A 93 17.64 1.49 6.26
C TYR A 93 17.21 1.31 4.80
N LEU A 94 17.42 2.32 3.95
CA LEU A 94 17.13 2.23 2.53
C LEU A 94 17.93 1.12 1.83
N LYS A 95 19.22 0.96 2.20
CA LYS A 95 20.06 -0.10 1.66
C LYS A 95 19.54 -1.48 2.04
N VAL A 96 19.26 -1.71 3.34
CA VAL A 96 18.75 -2.99 3.84
C VAL A 96 17.39 -3.32 3.22
N LEU A 97 16.48 -2.34 3.16
CA LEU A 97 15.16 -2.52 2.56
C LEU A 97 15.26 -2.79 1.06
N GLY A 98 16.12 -2.06 0.34
CA GLY A 98 16.31 -2.26 -1.10
C GLY A 98 16.96 -3.59 -1.45
N GLU A 99 17.98 -4.01 -0.71
CA GLU A 99 18.60 -5.34 -0.86
C GLU A 99 17.58 -6.44 -0.57
N THR A 100 16.78 -6.29 0.49
CA THR A 100 15.74 -7.26 0.82
C THR A 100 14.65 -7.31 -0.27
N ALA A 101 14.16 -6.16 -0.72
CA ALA A 101 13.11 -6.08 -1.75
C ALA A 101 13.55 -6.66 -3.11
N THR A 102 14.85 -6.63 -3.42
CA THR A 102 15.37 -7.09 -4.73
C THR A 102 15.99 -8.48 -4.70
N LYS A 103 16.59 -8.90 -3.59
CA LYS A 103 17.44 -10.12 -3.55
C LYS A 103 16.97 -11.18 -2.56
N ASP A 104 16.05 -10.89 -1.65
CA ASP A 104 15.70 -11.86 -0.59
C ASP A 104 15.05 -13.13 -1.18
N PRO A 105 15.45 -14.34 -0.78
CA PRO A 105 14.84 -15.56 -1.32
C PRO A 105 13.36 -15.73 -0.94
N GLN A 106 12.93 -15.12 0.18
CA GLN A 106 11.59 -15.30 0.73
C GLN A 106 10.64 -14.19 0.24
N PRO A 107 9.53 -14.53 -0.44
CA PRO A 107 8.57 -13.54 -0.93
C PRO A 107 7.99 -12.66 0.18
N LEU A 108 7.77 -13.21 1.38
CA LEU A 108 7.22 -12.47 2.53
C LEU A 108 8.13 -11.31 2.97
N CYS A 109 9.44 -11.56 3.05
CA CYS A 109 10.43 -10.54 3.37
C CYS A 109 10.45 -9.43 2.32
N ARG A 110 10.35 -9.79 1.02
CA ARG A 110 10.30 -8.80 -0.07
C ARG A 110 9.07 -7.92 0.01
N LEU A 111 7.88 -8.51 0.13
CA LEU A 111 6.63 -7.77 0.25
C LEU A 111 6.66 -6.82 1.43
N THR A 112 7.22 -7.28 2.55
CA THR A 112 7.33 -6.46 3.75
C THR A 112 8.30 -5.30 3.56
N ALA A 113 9.46 -5.54 2.95
CA ALA A 113 10.40 -4.48 2.61
C ALA A 113 9.79 -3.44 1.65
N ILE A 114 9.05 -3.90 0.64
CA ILE A 114 8.33 -3.04 -0.33
C ILE A 114 7.27 -2.18 0.36
N ARG A 115 6.46 -2.78 1.25
CA ARG A 115 5.47 -2.04 2.05
C ARG A 115 6.12 -0.98 2.92
N CYS A 116 7.25 -1.33 3.53
CA CYS A 116 8.03 -0.43 4.36
C CYS A 116 8.57 0.75 3.53
N LEU A 117 9.16 0.48 2.35
CA LEU A 117 9.60 1.51 1.40
C LEU A 117 8.45 2.43 0.96
N GLY A 118 7.26 1.90 0.70
CA GLY A 118 6.08 2.69 0.33
C GLY A 118 5.60 3.68 1.41
N ASN A 119 6.01 3.48 2.66
CA ASN A 119 5.72 4.42 3.76
C ASN A 119 6.77 5.54 3.90
N TYR A 120 7.92 5.41 3.23
CA TYR A 120 8.98 6.42 3.27
C TYR A 120 8.59 7.56 2.33
N LYS A 121 8.96 8.80 2.67
CA LYS A 121 8.76 9.95 1.77
C LYS A 121 10.05 10.38 1.07
N ASP A 122 11.12 9.63 1.29
CA ASP A 122 12.37 9.77 0.55
C ASP A 122 12.19 9.32 -0.92
N PRO A 123 12.48 10.18 -1.92
CA PRO A 123 12.37 9.82 -3.34
C PRO A 123 13.32 8.68 -3.74
N ARG A 124 14.38 8.41 -2.97
CA ARG A 124 15.26 7.26 -3.20
C ARG A 124 14.53 5.93 -3.01
N ALA A 125 13.51 5.88 -2.14
CA ALA A 125 12.67 4.70 -1.98
C ALA A 125 11.85 4.41 -3.26
N ALA A 126 11.36 5.45 -3.95
CA ALA A 126 10.66 5.29 -5.23
C ALA A 126 11.56 4.64 -6.29
N ARG A 127 12.81 5.08 -6.41
CA ARG A 127 13.80 4.50 -7.34
C ARG A 127 14.09 3.03 -7.08
N VAL A 128 14.14 2.63 -5.81
CA VAL A 128 14.29 1.22 -5.42
C VAL A 128 13.08 0.41 -5.87
N LEU A 129 11.86 0.92 -5.65
CA LEU A 129 10.62 0.26 -6.06
C LEU A 129 10.50 0.14 -7.59
N GLU A 130 10.94 1.15 -8.34
CA GLU A 130 11.04 1.06 -9.81
C GLU A 130 11.98 -0.05 -10.24
N GLY A 131 13.15 -0.17 -9.60
CA GLY A 131 14.07 -1.28 -9.86
C GLY A 131 13.46 -2.66 -9.58
N VAL A 132 12.62 -2.78 -8.53
CA VAL A 132 11.89 -4.03 -8.23
C VAL A 132 10.89 -4.37 -9.35
N ILE A 133 10.19 -3.38 -9.90
CA ILE A 133 9.23 -3.56 -11.00
C ILE A 133 9.96 -4.02 -12.28
N GLU A 134 11.17 -3.53 -12.54
CA GLU A 134 11.95 -3.85 -13.75
C GLU A 134 12.62 -5.24 -13.71
N GLN A 135 13.08 -5.71 -12.55
CA GLN A 135 13.87 -6.94 -12.42
C GLN A 135 13.05 -8.24 -12.57
N GLN A 136 11.75 -8.14 -12.75
CA GLN A 136 10.76 -9.19 -12.49
C GLN A 136 10.95 -10.53 -13.23
N HIS A 137 11.58 -10.54 -14.40
CA HIS A 137 11.74 -11.78 -15.18
C HIS A 137 12.72 -12.81 -14.56
N HIS A 138 13.48 -12.44 -13.52
CA HIS A 138 14.56 -13.28 -12.99
C HIS A 138 14.54 -13.47 -11.47
N LEU A 139 13.57 -12.90 -10.75
CA LEU A 139 13.64 -12.86 -9.29
C LEU A 139 13.21 -14.16 -8.61
N PHE A 140 12.22 -14.86 -9.18
CA PHE A 140 11.70 -16.10 -8.59
C PHE A 140 11.46 -17.18 -9.63
N ALA A 141 11.64 -18.43 -9.20
CA ALA A 141 11.19 -19.61 -9.93
C ALA A 141 9.65 -19.68 -10.03
N ASN A 142 8.93 -19.09 -9.07
CA ASN A 142 7.47 -19.03 -9.08
C ASN A 142 7.00 -17.67 -9.65
N GLN A 143 6.33 -17.72 -10.81
CA GLN A 143 5.73 -16.57 -11.49
C GLN A 143 4.68 -15.85 -10.62
N GLU A 144 3.94 -16.56 -9.76
CA GLU A 144 2.90 -15.96 -8.89
C GLU A 144 3.50 -14.95 -7.91
N ASN A 145 4.66 -15.31 -7.33
CA ASN A 145 5.35 -14.44 -6.38
C ASN A 145 5.89 -13.19 -7.08
N ASN A 146 6.37 -13.33 -8.33
CA ASN A 146 6.84 -12.20 -9.13
C ASN A 146 5.72 -11.17 -9.35
N VAL A 147 4.51 -11.63 -9.65
CA VAL A 147 3.36 -10.76 -9.91
C VAL A 147 2.91 -10.07 -8.64
N MET A 148 2.74 -10.82 -7.55
CA MET A 148 2.35 -10.27 -6.26
C MET A 148 3.33 -9.20 -5.77
N VAL A 149 4.64 -9.44 -5.91
CA VAL A 149 5.70 -8.49 -5.56
C VAL A 149 5.63 -7.22 -6.42
N ARG A 150 5.38 -7.35 -7.72
CA ARG A 150 5.25 -6.19 -8.63
C ARG A 150 4.01 -5.36 -8.34
N THR A 151 2.87 -5.99 -8.16
CA THR A 151 1.63 -5.27 -7.82
C THR A 151 1.79 -4.52 -6.50
N GLU A 152 2.38 -5.15 -5.47
CA GLU A 152 2.68 -4.48 -4.21
C GLU A 152 3.69 -3.33 -4.39
N ALA A 153 4.70 -3.48 -5.24
CA ALA A 153 5.65 -2.40 -5.55
C ALA A 153 4.97 -1.21 -6.23
N LEU A 154 4.03 -1.44 -7.15
CA LEU A 154 3.23 -0.37 -7.77
C LEU A 154 2.34 0.34 -6.74
N VAL A 155 1.72 -0.41 -5.83
CA VAL A 155 0.92 0.16 -4.73
C VAL A 155 1.79 0.97 -3.77
N ALA A 156 3.00 0.49 -3.44
CA ALA A 156 3.96 1.23 -2.64
C ALA A 156 4.41 2.51 -3.34
N LEU A 157 4.72 2.44 -4.64
CA LEU A 157 5.13 3.59 -5.44
C LEU A 157 4.03 4.66 -5.51
N GLU A 158 2.78 4.23 -5.64
CA GLU A 158 1.61 5.11 -5.59
C GLU A 158 1.48 5.84 -4.23
N LYS A 159 1.84 5.20 -3.12
CA LYS A 159 1.79 5.80 -1.77
C LYS A 159 2.87 6.86 -1.57
N ILE A 160 4.02 6.74 -2.22
CA ILE A 160 5.11 7.72 -2.14
C ILE A 160 4.69 9.02 -2.83
N HIS A 161 3.98 8.92 -3.98
CA HIS A 161 3.57 10.06 -4.82
C HIS A 161 4.78 10.82 -5.37
N ASP A 162 5.78 10.08 -5.86
CA ASP A 162 6.96 10.66 -6.47
C ASP A 162 6.68 11.09 -7.93
N PRO A 163 6.93 12.36 -8.32
CA PRO A 163 6.63 12.84 -9.67
C PRO A 163 7.46 12.14 -10.76
N ASP A 164 8.68 11.68 -10.45
CA ASP A 164 9.53 11.00 -11.43
C ASP A 164 8.94 9.64 -11.83
N SER A 165 8.24 8.97 -10.91
CA SER A 165 7.56 7.69 -11.14
C SER A 165 6.30 7.78 -12.00
N LYS A 166 5.77 8.98 -12.26
CA LYS A 166 4.60 9.19 -13.12
C LYS A 166 4.76 8.55 -14.50
N GLY A 167 5.94 8.69 -15.11
CA GLY A 167 6.23 8.13 -16.43
C GLY A 167 6.01 6.63 -16.48
N ARG A 168 6.34 5.91 -15.40
CA ARG A 168 6.13 4.46 -15.28
C ARG A 168 4.64 4.11 -15.29
N PHE A 169 3.84 4.82 -14.52
CA PHE A 169 2.39 4.60 -14.49
C PHE A 169 1.74 4.88 -15.85
N ILE A 170 2.19 5.90 -16.58
CA ILE A 170 1.71 6.17 -17.95
C ILE A 170 1.99 4.98 -18.87
N VAL A 171 3.22 4.44 -18.83
CA VAL A 171 3.61 3.28 -19.66
C VAL A 171 2.75 2.07 -19.35
N ILE A 172 2.54 1.74 -18.07
CA ILE A 172 1.74 0.58 -17.65
C ILE A 172 0.26 0.79 -18.04
N ALA A 173 -0.31 1.96 -17.75
CA ALA A 173 -1.72 2.25 -18.06
C ALA A 173 -2.01 2.18 -19.56
N ARG A 174 -1.09 2.68 -20.41
CA ARG A 174 -1.20 2.64 -21.88
C ARG A 174 -0.71 1.33 -22.50
N GLY A 175 -0.16 0.41 -21.71
CA GLY A 175 0.30 -0.88 -22.18
C GLY A 175 -0.82 -1.64 -22.89
N PRO A 176 -0.50 -2.48 -23.89
CA PRO A 176 -1.52 -3.28 -24.56
C PRO A 176 -2.23 -4.17 -23.53
N GLY A 177 -3.53 -4.35 -23.72
CA GLY A 177 -4.28 -5.37 -22.99
C GLY A 177 -3.67 -6.76 -23.23
N PRO A 178 -3.98 -7.73 -22.34
CA PRO A 178 -3.47 -9.08 -22.49
C PRO A 178 -3.93 -9.68 -23.83
N THR A 179 -3.06 -10.48 -24.46
CA THR A 179 -3.35 -11.08 -25.76
C THR A 179 -4.51 -12.07 -25.68
N VAL A 180 -5.22 -12.28 -26.80
CA VAL A 180 -6.36 -13.23 -26.87
C VAL A 180 -5.91 -14.67 -26.60
N VAL A 181 -4.62 -14.96 -26.70
CA VAL A 181 -4.00 -16.26 -26.40
C VAL A 181 -3.43 -16.35 -24.97
N ALA A 182 -3.35 -15.24 -24.22
CA ALA A 182 -2.86 -15.23 -22.85
C ALA A 182 -3.78 -16.04 -21.94
N SER A 183 -3.18 -16.70 -20.93
CA SER A 183 -3.92 -17.45 -19.92
C SER A 183 -4.86 -16.52 -19.15
N LEU A 184 -5.94 -17.07 -18.58
CA LEU A 184 -6.87 -16.27 -17.77
C LEU A 184 -6.16 -15.58 -16.60
N LYS A 185 -5.16 -16.26 -16.02
CA LYS A 185 -4.34 -15.72 -14.94
C LYS A 185 -3.53 -14.50 -15.40
N ASP A 186 -2.75 -14.62 -16.47
CA ASP A 186 -1.95 -13.50 -16.99
C ASP A 186 -2.81 -12.27 -17.35
N ARG A 187 -4.06 -12.51 -17.78
CA ARG A 187 -5.03 -11.43 -18.04
C ARG A 187 -5.39 -10.66 -16.78
N TYR A 188 -5.72 -11.35 -15.69
CA TYR A 188 -6.04 -10.71 -14.41
C TYR A 188 -4.82 -9.98 -13.85
N GLU A 189 -3.64 -10.60 -13.93
CA GLU A 189 -2.40 -9.98 -13.45
C GLU A 189 -2.10 -8.67 -14.20
N THR A 190 -2.20 -8.69 -15.54
CA THR A 190 -2.03 -7.48 -16.37
C THR A 190 -3.11 -6.44 -16.03
N GLN A 191 -4.35 -6.87 -15.81
CA GLN A 191 -5.46 -5.99 -15.49
C GLN A 191 -5.25 -5.30 -14.13
N ASP A 192 -4.83 -6.03 -13.10
CA ASP A 192 -4.57 -5.51 -11.76
C ASP A 192 -3.45 -4.46 -11.77
N GLU A 193 -2.34 -4.72 -12.45
CA GLU A 193 -1.26 -3.75 -12.61
C GLU A 193 -1.76 -2.45 -13.27
N ARG A 194 -2.58 -2.58 -14.32
CA ARG A 194 -3.15 -1.44 -15.02
C ARG A 194 -4.14 -0.66 -14.15
N ILE A 195 -4.98 -1.34 -13.36
CA ILE A 195 -5.90 -0.70 -12.42
C ILE A 195 -5.12 0.13 -11.39
N VAL A 196 -4.04 -0.40 -10.84
CA VAL A 196 -3.17 0.32 -9.88
C VAL A 196 -2.52 1.53 -10.57
N ALA A 197 -1.98 1.36 -11.78
CA ALA A 197 -1.38 2.47 -12.51
C ALA A 197 -2.38 3.58 -12.85
N ILE A 198 -3.57 3.23 -13.34
CA ILE A 198 -4.66 4.18 -13.63
C ILE A 198 -5.09 4.91 -12.35
N ARG A 199 -5.23 4.20 -11.23
CA ARG A 199 -5.50 4.82 -9.92
C ARG A 199 -4.40 5.83 -9.56
N ALA A 200 -3.14 5.44 -9.69
CA ALA A 200 -2.01 6.31 -9.35
C ALA A 200 -2.03 7.59 -10.18
N LEU A 201 -2.29 7.49 -11.49
CA LEU A 201 -2.39 8.64 -12.40
C LEU A 201 -3.44 9.67 -11.98
N GLY A 202 -4.54 9.25 -11.33
CA GLY A 202 -5.56 10.15 -10.79
C GLY A 202 -5.05 11.12 -9.72
N LYS A 203 -3.93 10.80 -9.05
CA LYS A 203 -3.30 11.65 -8.04
C LYS A 203 -2.37 12.71 -8.64
N TYR A 204 -2.02 12.60 -9.92
CA TYR A 204 -1.17 13.55 -10.63
C TYR A 204 -2.06 14.53 -11.41
N ARG A 205 -1.78 15.83 -11.31
CA ARG A 205 -2.62 16.89 -11.90
C ARG A 205 -2.12 17.35 -13.27
N GLU A 206 -0.98 16.85 -13.69
CA GLU A 206 -0.33 17.21 -14.94
C GLU A 206 -1.07 16.69 -16.16
N GLN A 207 -0.88 17.37 -17.29
CA GLN A 207 -1.62 17.12 -18.52
C GLN A 207 -1.31 15.73 -19.11
N ASP A 208 -0.06 15.27 -19.00
CA ASP A 208 0.38 13.96 -19.47
C ASP A 208 -0.35 12.79 -18.80
N SER A 209 -0.60 12.87 -17.47
CA SER A 209 -1.43 11.91 -16.75
C SER A 209 -2.86 11.91 -17.25
N ARG A 210 -3.46 13.10 -17.47
CA ARG A 210 -4.83 13.23 -17.99
C ARG A 210 -4.95 12.66 -19.39
N ASP A 211 -3.98 12.95 -20.26
CA ASP A 211 -3.93 12.43 -21.62
C ASP A 211 -3.82 10.89 -21.61
N ALA A 212 -3.09 10.33 -20.64
CA ALA A 212 -3.01 8.88 -20.46
C ALA A 212 -4.34 8.26 -20.01
N LEU A 213 -5.06 8.89 -19.08
CA LEU A 213 -6.38 8.45 -18.66
C LEU A 213 -7.40 8.55 -19.80
N VAL A 214 -7.40 9.64 -20.56
CA VAL A 214 -8.25 9.83 -21.74
C VAL A 214 -7.91 8.80 -22.83
N HIS A 215 -6.64 8.46 -23.01
CA HIS A 215 -6.22 7.39 -23.91
C HIS A 215 -6.87 6.06 -23.51
N VAL A 216 -6.74 5.64 -22.25
CA VAL A 216 -7.36 4.41 -21.71
C VAL A 216 -8.87 4.39 -21.95
N LEU A 217 -9.57 5.50 -21.68
CA LEU A 217 -11.02 5.61 -21.91
C LEU A 217 -11.43 5.37 -23.37
N LYS A 218 -10.58 5.75 -24.33
CA LYS A 218 -10.84 5.64 -25.77
C LYS A 218 -10.51 4.25 -26.32
N THR A 219 -9.34 3.73 -25.94
CA THR A 219 -8.77 2.51 -26.54
C THR A 219 -9.24 1.23 -25.86
N GLU A 220 -9.48 1.26 -24.54
CA GLU A 220 -9.86 0.06 -23.80
C GLU A 220 -11.30 -0.38 -24.06
N ARG A 221 -11.49 -1.69 -24.08
CA ARG A 221 -12.81 -2.33 -24.15
C ARG A 221 -13.29 -2.83 -22.79
N ASP A 222 -12.36 -3.07 -21.87
CA ASP A 222 -12.65 -3.54 -20.53
C ASP A 222 -13.38 -2.45 -19.72
N VAL A 223 -14.55 -2.80 -19.18
CA VAL A 223 -15.40 -1.87 -18.42
C VAL A 223 -14.73 -1.44 -17.12
N ALA A 224 -14.04 -2.34 -16.41
CA ALA A 224 -13.40 -2.04 -15.13
C ALA A 224 -12.25 -1.03 -15.31
N LEU A 225 -11.44 -1.18 -16.37
CA LEU A 225 -10.37 -0.22 -16.67
C LEU A 225 -10.91 1.15 -17.04
N ARG A 226 -12.01 1.20 -17.81
CA ARG A 226 -12.67 2.46 -18.20
C ARG A 226 -13.28 3.17 -17.01
N ASP A 227 -14.03 2.45 -16.17
CA ASP A 227 -14.64 3.02 -14.97
C ASP A 227 -13.57 3.53 -13.99
N ARG A 228 -12.47 2.77 -13.84
CA ARG A 228 -11.33 3.23 -13.03
C ARG A 228 -10.67 4.47 -13.62
N ALA A 229 -10.50 4.55 -14.94
CA ALA A 229 -9.91 5.71 -15.61
C ALA A 229 -10.79 6.95 -15.53
N LEU A 230 -12.11 6.77 -15.61
CA LEU A 230 -13.09 7.83 -15.39
C LEU A 230 -12.97 8.39 -13.98
N ALA A 231 -13.00 7.53 -12.95
CA ALA A 231 -12.85 7.94 -11.56
C ALA A 231 -11.52 8.66 -11.29
N ALA A 232 -10.42 8.17 -11.86
CA ALA A 232 -9.11 8.82 -11.75
C ALA A 232 -9.08 10.19 -12.45
N LEU A 233 -9.78 10.35 -13.57
CA LEU A 233 -9.88 11.63 -14.26
C LEU A 233 -10.74 12.63 -13.48
N GLU A 234 -11.83 12.17 -12.88
CA GLU A 234 -12.63 12.97 -11.94
C GLU A 234 -11.80 13.41 -10.73
N GLU A 235 -10.99 12.51 -10.15
CA GLU A 235 -10.09 12.79 -9.03
C GLU A 235 -9.03 13.86 -9.39
N SER A 236 -8.38 13.74 -10.56
CA SER A 236 -7.33 14.67 -11.00
C SER A 236 -7.84 16.04 -11.48
N THR A 237 -9.12 16.13 -11.89
CA THR A 237 -9.72 17.36 -12.44
C THR A 237 -10.71 18.04 -11.50
N GLY A 238 -11.27 17.32 -10.52
CA GLY A 238 -12.35 17.78 -9.66
C GLY A 238 -13.69 17.99 -10.39
N LYS A 239 -13.80 17.56 -11.65
CA LYS A 239 -15.00 17.68 -12.48
C LYS A 239 -15.64 16.31 -12.66
N LYS A 240 -16.97 16.25 -12.65
CA LYS A 240 -17.70 15.03 -13.00
C LYS A 240 -17.74 14.87 -14.51
N TRP A 241 -17.52 13.66 -14.99
CA TRP A 241 -17.47 13.35 -16.42
C TRP A 241 -18.56 12.36 -16.80
N PRO A 242 -19.09 12.41 -18.04
CA PRO A 242 -20.10 11.45 -18.48
C PRO A 242 -19.50 10.04 -18.61
N ALA A 243 -20.23 9.03 -18.09
CA ALA A 243 -19.81 7.63 -18.17
C ALA A 243 -19.89 7.03 -19.58
N GLN A 244 -20.78 7.57 -20.43
CA GLN A 244 -21.07 7.05 -21.76
C GLN A 244 -19.89 7.25 -22.71
N ARG A 245 -19.51 6.20 -23.46
CA ARG A 245 -18.34 6.20 -24.35
C ARG A 245 -18.50 7.23 -25.47
N GLU A 246 -19.71 7.38 -25.97
CA GLU A 246 -20.08 8.24 -27.08
C GLU A 246 -19.82 9.72 -26.76
N ALA A 247 -19.95 10.09 -25.47
CA ALA A 247 -19.65 11.45 -25.02
C ALA A 247 -18.17 11.81 -25.23
N TRP A 248 -17.25 10.84 -25.06
CA TRP A 248 -15.80 11.05 -25.21
C TRP A 248 -15.33 11.18 -26.66
N GLN A 249 -16.20 10.89 -27.64
CA GLN A 249 -15.91 11.07 -29.05
C GLN A 249 -16.20 12.50 -29.53
N ARG A 250 -17.00 13.26 -28.78
CA ARG A 250 -17.36 14.62 -29.15
C ARG A 250 -16.28 15.60 -28.70
N GLN A 251 -16.06 16.67 -29.50
CA GLN A 251 -15.02 17.68 -29.22
C GLN A 251 -15.34 18.55 -27.99
N ASP A 252 -16.62 18.71 -27.64
CA ASP A 252 -17.11 19.49 -26.50
C ASP A 252 -16.76 18.89 -25.14
N VAL A 253 -16.54 17.58 -25.07
CA VAL A 253 -16.16 16.85 -23.84
C VAL A 253 -14.63 16.74 -23.69
N GLN A 254 -13.85 17.30 -24.61
CA GLN A 254 -12.40 17.27 -24.46
C GLN A 254 -11.97 18.20 -23.32
N PRO A 255 -11.10 17.75 -22.39
CA PRO A 255 -10.54 18.63 -21.39
C PRO A 255 -9.84 19.77 -22.12
N LEU A 256 -10.31 21.00 -21.90
CA LEU A 256 -9.77 22.19 -22.56
C LEU A 256 -8.24 22.18 -22.42
N PRO A 257 -7.49 22.26 -23.55
CA PRO A 257 -6.05 22.20 -23.52
C PRO A 257 -5.53 23.37 -22.68
N GLY A 258 -5.05 23.06 -21.49
CA GLY A 258 -4.33 23.98 -20.61
C GLY A 258 -4.95 25.37 -20.47
N GLU A 259 -6.14 25.49 -19.88
CA GLU A 259 -6.37 26.65 -18.99
C GLU A 259 -5.35 26.54 -17.85
N SER A 260 -4.11 26.92 -18.15
CA SER A 260 -3.05 27.05 -17.17
C SER A 260 -3.59 28.03 -16.14
N LEU A 261 -3.64 27.58 -14.88
CA LEU A 261 -4.05 28.39 -13.73
C LEU A 261 -3.33 29.75 -13.67
N ILE A 262 -2.21 29.89 -14.38
CA ILE A 262 -1.43 31.10 -14.57
C ILE A 262 -2.25 32.23 -15.24
N GLN A 263 -3.17 31.93 -16.17
CA GLN A 263 -3.96 32.98 -16.84
C GLN A 263 -5.08 33.60 -15.97
N ARG A 264 -5.44 32.99 -14.83
CA ARG A 264 -6.46 33.58 -13.92
C ARG A 264 -5.89 34.59 -12.91
N VAL A 265 -4.57 34.69 -12.73
CA VAL A 265 -3.97 35.55 -11.69
C VAL A 265 -3.51 36.91 -12.23
N THR A 266 -3.34 37.09 -13.54
CA THR A 266 -2.92 38.39 -14.13
C THR A 266 -4.08 39.37 -14.37
N GLY A 267 -5.19 39.24 -13.64
CA GLY A 267 -6.24 40.25 -13.57
C GLY A 267 -5.81 41.49 -12.77
N LEU A 268 -4.69 42.10 -13.12
CA LEU A 268 -4.36 43.47 -12.73
C LEU A 268 -5.00 44.40 -13.77
N LYS A 269 -6.17 44.95 -13.41
CA LYS A 269 -6.65 46.22 -13.94
C LYS A 269 -6.15 47.34 -13.04
#